data_AF-A0A962D7L2-F1
#
_entry.id   AF-A0A962D7L2-F1
#
_cell.length_a   1.000
_cell.length_b   1.000
_cell.length_c   1.000
_cell.angle_alpha   90.00
_cell.angle_beta   90.00
_cell.angle_gamma   90.00
#
_symmetry.space_group_name_H-M   'P 1'
#
loop_
_entity.id
_entity.type
_entity.pdbx_description
1 polymer ?
#
loop_
_entity_poly.entity_id
_entity_poly.type
_entity_poly.pdbx_seq_one_letter_code
_entity_poly.pdbx_strand_id
1 'polypeptide(L)'
;TREIGLRKALGATAGTIAIQFLVESVTLTLVGGMLGIAIGYAQGGVVSIIMKNALDVSWQPSVPLQWVVIVGIAMLAMGLGFGVYPAWRAGQLDPIIALRYE
;
A
#
# COMPACT_ATOMS: atom_id res chain seq x y z
N THR A 1 -5.39 19.82 0.05
CA THR A 1 -5.32 20.49 -1.26
C THR A 1 -4.39 21.69 -1.25
N ARG A 2 -4.44 22.53 -0.20
CA ARG A 2 -3.52 23.66 0.03
C ARG A 2 -2.04 23.32 -0.12
N GLU A 3 -1.59 22.20 0.43
CA GLU A 3 -0.20 21.77 0.34
C GLU A 3 0.24 21.46 -1.11
N ILE A 4 -0.65 20.84 -1.89
CA ILE A 4 -0.43 20.57 -3.32
C ILE A 4 -0.41 21.88 -4.12
N GLY A 5 -1.35 22.78 -3.82
CA GLY A 5 -1.44 24.11 -4.42
C GLY A 5 -0.19 24.95 -4.13
N LEU A 6 0.31 24.90 -2.89
CA LEU A 6 1.55 25.57 -2.47
C LEU A 6 2.76 25.01 -3.21
N ARG A 7 2.91 23.68 -3.28
CA ARG A 7 4.02 23.05 -4.03
C ARG A 7 3.99 23.43 -5.51
N LYS A 8 2.81 23.44 -6.15
CA LYS A 8 2.67 23.89 -7.54
C LYS A 8 2.94 25.38 -7.72
N ALA A 9 2.52 26.23 -6.79
CA ALA A 9 2.82 27.66 -6.80
C ALA A 9 4.32 27.95 -6.63
N LEU A 10 5.05 27.06 -5.95
CA LEU A 10 6.51 27.09 -5.83
C LEU A 10 7.24 26.44 -7.04
N GLY A 11 6.50 25.98 -8.06
CA GLY A 11 7.07 25.44 -9.30
C GLY A 11 7.12 23.92 -9.41
N ALA A 12 6.52 23.15 -8.48
CA ALA A 12 6.43 21.70 -8.62
C ALA A 12 5.57 21.32 -9.85
N THR A 13 6.10 20.45 -10.71
CA THR A 13 5.37 19.99 -11.89
C THR A 13 4.25 19.01 -11.51
N ALA A 14 3.23 18.90 -12.37
CA ALA A 14 2.17 17.90 -12.22
C ALA A 14 2.73 16.47 -12.09
N GLY A 15 3.83 16.17 -12.82
CA GLY A 15 4.51 14.88 -12.75
C GLY A 15 5.19 14.64 -11.40
N THR A 16 5.84 15.65 -10.82
CA THR A 16 6.46 15.55 -9.48
C THR A 16 5.43 15.22 -8.41
N ILE A 17 4.28 15.88 -8.45
CA ILE A 17 3.17 15.61 -7.52
C ILE A 17 2.61 14.21 -7.74
N ALA A 18 2.40 13.80 -8.99
CA ALA A 18 1.88 12.47 -9.30
C ALA A 18 2.82 11.35 -8.80
N ILE A 19 4.13 11.48 -9.02
CA ILE A 19 5.13 10.52 -8.54
C ILE A 19 5.11 10.44 -7.02
N GLN A 20 5.01 11.56 -6.30
CA GLN A 20 4.94 11.54 -4.85
C GLN A 20 3.74 10.73 -4.33
N PHE A 21 2.54 10.99 -4.86
CA PHE A 21 1.33 10.25 -4.47
C PHE A 21 1.41 8.77 -4.85
N LEU A 22 2.05 8.44 -5.98
CA LEU A 22 2.25 7.06 -6.40
C LEU A 22 3.22 6.32 -5.48
N VAL A 23 4.31 6.98 -5.06
CA VAL A 23 5.25 6.42 -4.07
C VAL A 23 4.54 6.25 -2.73
N GLU A 24 3.72 7.20 -2.32
CA GLU A 24 2.93 7.11 -1.08
C GLU A 24 1.93 5.94 -1.13
N SER A 25 1.22 5.75 -2.25
CA SER A 25 0.29 4.63 -2.39
C SER A 25 1.01 3.28 -2.38
N VAL A 26 2.12 3.15 -3.11
CA VAL A 26 2.92 1.91 -3.15
C VAL A 26 3.55 1.62 -1.79
N THR A 27 4.06 2.63 -1.09
CA THR A 27 4.63 2.43 0.25
C THR A 27 3.56 2.00 1.25
N LEU A 28 2.37 2.60 1.22
CA LEU A 28 1.25 2.19 2.06
C LEU A 28 0.80 0.75 1.77
N THR A 29 0.71 0.33 0.50
CA THR A 29 0.35 -1.06 0.18
C THR A 29 1.43 -2.05 0.58
N LEU A 30 2.71 -1.71 0.44
CA LEU A 30 3.81 -2.56 0.88
C LEU A 30 3.85 -2.69 2.41
N VAL A 31 3.72 -1.59 3.15
CA VAL A 31 3.72 -1.62 4.62
C VAL A 31 2.50 -2.37 5.15
N GLY A 32 1.30 -2.03 4.67
CA GLY A 32 0.06 -2.74 5.06
C GLY A 32 0.11 -4.21 4.68
N GLY A 33 0.70 -4.51 3.52
CA GLY A 33 0.93 -5.86 3.05
C GLY A 33 1.85 -6.69 3.93
N MET A 34 3.02 -6.15 4.29
CA MET A 34 3.97 -6.80 5.20
C MET A 34 3.34 -7.04 6.58
N LEU A 35 2.59 -6.07 7.11
CA LEU A 35 1.86 -6.23 8.37
C LEU A 35 0.79 -7.33 8.26
N GLY A 36 0.04 -7.37 7.15
CA GLY A 36 -0.94 -8.42 6.89
C GLY A 36 -0.33 -9.82 6.84
N ILE A 37 0.83 -9.98 6.19
CA ILE A 37 1.58 -11.24 6.16
C ILE A 37 2.03 -11.64 7.58
N ALA A 38 2.59 -10.70 8.34
CA ALA A 38 3.04 -10.96 9.71
C ALA A 38 1.88 -11.41 10.62
N ILE A 39 0.74 -10.73 10.53
CA ILE A 39 -0.47 -11.09 11.29
C ILE A 39 -1.01 -12.46 10.84
N GLY A 40 -1.08 -12.71 9.53
CA GLY A 40 -1.56 -13.99 9.00
C GLY A 40 -0.67 -15.16 9.41
N TYR A 41 0.65 -14.98 9.42
CA TYR A 41 1.58 -15.99 9.91
C TYR A 41 1.42 -16.24 11.41
N ALA A 42 1.28 -15.18 12.21
CA ALA A 42 1.03 -15.30 13.65
C ALA A 42 -0.27 -16.05 13.95
N GLN A 43 -1.34 -15.75 13.22
CA GLN A 43 -2.62 -16.47 13.31
C GLN A 43 -2.47 -17.94 12.93
N GLY A 44 -1.73 -18.26 11.86
CA GLY A 44 -1.40 -19.63 11.50
C GLY A 44 -0.67 -20.38 12.61
N GLY A 45 0.26 -19.72 13.32
CA GLY A 45 0.92 -20.28 14.49
C GLY A 45 -0.03 -20.58 15.64
N VAL A 46 -0.98 -19.69 15.94
CA VAL A 46 -2.01 -19.93 16.95
C VAL A 46 -2.89 -21.13 16.59
N VAL A 47 -3.32 -21.23 15.33
CA VAL A 47 -4.13 -22.36 14.83
C VAL A 47 -3.36 -23.67 14.93
N SER A 48 -2.07 -23.67 14.59
CA SER A 48 -1.18 -24.83 14.73
C SER A 48 -1.13 -25.35 16.17
N ILE A 49 -0.99 -24.47 17.16
CA ILE A 49 -0.97 -24.84 18.57
C ILE A 49 -2.32 -25.44 19.00
N ILE A 50 -3.43 -24.84 18.58
CA ILE A 50 -4.77 -25.33 18.91
C ILE A 50 -5.00 -26.72 18.31
N MET A 51 -4.65 -26.92 17.03
CA MET A 51 -4.81 -28.20 16.34
C MET A 51 -3.97 -29.31 16.99
N LYS A 52 -2.74 -29.01 17.38
CA LYS A 52 -1.88 -29.96 18.09
C LYS A 52 -2.48 -30.38 19.44
N ASN A 53 -2.97 -29.42 20.22
CA ASN A 53 -3.50 -29.72 21.56
C ASN A 53 -4.87 -30.39 21.55
N ALA A 54 -5.71 -30.11 20.55
CA ALA A 54 -7.09 -30.60 20.49
C ALA A 54 -7.24 -31.91 19.68
N LEU A 55 -6.46 -32.09 18.62
CA LEU A 55 -6.64 -33.16 17.63
C LEU A 55 -5.39 -34.04 17.46
N ASP A 56 -4.29 -33.74 18.18
CA ASP A 56 -2.97 -34.38 18.01
C ASP A 56 -2.44 -34.33 16.57
N VAL A 57 -2.90 -33.35 15.79
CA VAL A 57 -2.47 -33.12 14.41
C VAL A 57 -1.30 -32.13 14.41
N SER A 58 -0.15 -32.59 13.93
CA SER A 58 1.03 -31.74 13.73
C SER A 58 0.96 -31.02 12.39
N TRP A 59 0.44 -29.80 12.40
CA TRP A 59 0.42 -28.92 11.23
C TRP A 59 1.30 -27.69 11.45
N GLN A 60 2.07 -27.28 10.44
CA GLN A 60 2.94 -26.10 10.49
C GLN A 60 2.60 -25.13 9.35
N PRO A 61 2.52 -23.81 9.62
CA PRO A 61 2.36 -22.81 8.57
C PRO A 61 3.57 -22.81 7.65
N SER A 62 3.36 -23.09 6.36
CA SER A 62 4.40 -23.00 5.33
C SER A 62 4.25 -21.72 4.52
N VAL A 63 5.38 -21.12 4.12
CA VAL A 63 5.41 -19.93 3.26
C VAL A 63 6.20 -20.28 2.00
N PRO A 64 5.55 -20.87 0.99
CA PRO A 64 6.22 -21.24 -0.25
C PRO A 64 6.65 -20.01 -1.04
N LEU A 65 7.84 -20.05 -1.65
CA LEU A 65 8.40 -18.93 -2.42
C LEU A 65 7.45 -18.44 -3.54
N GLN A 66 6.73 -19.36 -4.19
CA GLN A 66 5.72 -19.03 -5.21
C GLN A 66 4.65 -18.06 -4.71
N TRP A 67 4.17 -18.23 -3.47
CA TRP A 67 3.15 -17.36 -2.90
C TRP A 67 3.72 -16.00 -2.52
N VAL A 68 4.97 -15.95 -2.06
CA VAL A 68 5.67 -14.67 -1.79
C VAL A 68 5.74 -13.84 -3.06
N VAL A 69 6.11 -14.45 -4.20
CA VAL A 69 6.20 -13.77 -5.49
C VAL A 69 4.81 -13.29 -5.96
N ILE A 70 3.80 -14.17 -5.93
CA ILE A 70 2.44 -13.82 -6.35
C ILE A 70 1.88 -12.67 -5.53
N VAL A 71 2.01 -12.74 -4.20
CA VAL A 71 1.53 -11.71 -3.28
C VAL A 71 2.31 -10.41 -3.47
N GLY A 72 3.63 -10.47 -3.68
CA GLY A 72 4.44 -9.28 -3.97
C GLY A 72 4.00 -8.57 -5.26
N ILE A 73 3.75 -9.33 -6.33
CA ILE A 73 3.21 -8.77 -7.59
C ILE A 73 1.83 -8.17 -7.36
N ALA A 74 0.95 -8.85 -6.62
CA ALA A 74 -0.39 -8.34 -6.31
C ALA A 74 -0.35 -7.04 -5.50
N MET A 75 0.56 -6.91 -4.53
CA MET A 75 0.74 -5.68 -3.74
C MET A 75 1.18 -4.50 -4.59
N LEU A 76 2.12 -4.71 -5.52
CA LEU A 76 2.56 -3.69 -6.46
C LEU A 76 1.43 -3.31 -7.43
N ALA A 77 0.72 -4.31 -7.97
CA ALA A 77 -0.41 -4.08 -8.85
C ALA A 77 -1.53 -3.26 -8.17
N MET A 78 -1.83 -3.55 -6.91
CA MET A 78 -2.78 -2.76 -6.11
C MET A 78 -2.27 -1.36 -5.81
N GLY A 79 -1.01 -1.20 -5.38
CA GLY A 79 -0.42 0.10 -5.05
C GLY A 79 -0.37 1.05 -6.25
N LEU A 80 -0.05 0.51 -7.43
CA LEU A 80 -0.08 1.24 -8.69
C LEU A 80 -1.53 1.47 -9.16
N GLY A 81 -2.36 0.42 -9.21
CA GLY A 81 -3.73 0.49 -9.72
C GLY A 81 -4.59 1.51 -8.96
N PHE A 82 -4.57 1.47 -7.63
CA PHE A 82 -5.32 2.42 -6.80
C PHE A 82 -4.61 3.78 -6.67
N GLY A 83 -3.29 3.85 -6.86
CA GLY A 83 -2.51 5.07 -6.75
C GLY A 83 -2.52 5.96 -7.99
N VAL A 84 -2.64 5.40 -9.18
CA VAL A 84 -2.52 6.14 -10.45
C VAL A 84 -3.64 7.18 -10.63
N TYR A 85 -4.90 6.81 -10.36
CA TYR A 85 -6.02 7.75 -10.49
C TYR A 85 -5.90 8.98 -9.56
N PRO A 86 -5.70 8.81 -8.23
CA PRO A 86 -5.53 9.96 -7.34
C PRO A 86 -4.25 10.75 -7.63
N ALA A 87 -3.15 10.10 -8.02
CA ALA A 87 -1.91 10.78 -8.43
C ALA A 87 -2.13 11.67 -9.66
N TRP A 88 -2.82 11.16 -10.68
CA TRP A 88 -3.18 11.92 -11.87
C TRP A 88 -4.08 13.12 -11.53
N ARG A 89 -5.11 12.90 -10.70
CA ARG A 89 -6.00 13.96 -10.23
C ARG A 89 -5.25 15.03 -9.42
N ALA A 90 -4.32 14.62 -8.55
CA ALA A 90 -3.47 15.52 -7.77
C ALA A 90 -2.59 16.41 -8.69
N GLY A 91 -2.03 15.83 -9.74
CA GLY A 91 -1.25 16.52 -10.77
C GLY A 91 -2.03 17.60 -11.53
N GLN A 92 -3.36 17.51 -11.62
CA GLN A 92 -4.21 18.46 -12.35
C GLN A 92 -4.84 19.57 -11.51
N LEU A 93 -4.71 19.54 -10.18
CA LEU A 93 -5.21 20.63 -9.33
C LEU A 93 -4.65 22.01 -9.73
N ASP A 94 -5.53 22.97 -9.99
CA ASP A 94 -5.18 24.36 -10.23
C ASP A 94 -4.68 25.01 -8.92
N PRO A 95 -3.43 25.51 -8.86
CA PRO A 95 -2.89 26.15 -7.66
C PRO A 95 -3.69 27.39 -7.22
N ILE A 96 -4.28 28.14 -8.15
CA ILE A 96 -5.10 29.32 -7.84
C ILE A 96 -6.34 28.90 -7.06
N ILE A 97 -7.02 27.85 -7.52
CA ILE A 97 -8.21 27.30 -6.85
C ILE A 97 -7.81 26.66 -5.51
N ALA A 98 -6.71 25.92 -5.48
CA ALA A 98 -6.23 25.22 -4.29
C ALA A 98 -5.74 26.15 -3.16
N LEU A 99 -5.40 27.40 -3.46
CA LEU A 99 -5.02 28.43 -2.48
C LEU A 99 -6.19 29.35 -2.08
N ARG A 100 -7.25 29.40 -2.90
CA ARG A 100 -8.42 30.25 -2.68
C ARG A 100 -9.52 29.56 -1.88
N TYR A 101 -9.56 28.23 -1.94
CA TYR A 101 -10.35 27.37 -1.04
C TYR A 101 -9.42 26.91 0.10
N GLU A 102 -9.39 27.68 1.21
CA GLU A 102 -8.61 27.48 2.46
C GLU A 102 -7.17 26.92 2.36
#